data_AF-A0A1W9SCK6-F1
#
_entry.id   AF-A0A1W9SCK6-F1
#
_cell.length_a   1.000
_cell.length_b   1.000
_cell.length_c   1.000
_cell.angle_alpha   90.00
_cell.angle_beta   90.00
_cell.angle_gamma   90.00
#
_symmetry.space_group_name_H-M   'P 1'
#
loop_
_entity.id
_entity.type
_entity.pdbx_description
1 polymer ?
#
loop_
_entity_poly.entity_id
_entity_poly.type
_entity_poly.pdbx_seq_one_letter_code
_entity_poly.pdbx_strand_id
1 'polypeptide(L)'
;MLKKILLIGIPAGILRALIGWATCGSLFSWIYKIEPTALWKLPEQMNLPMIWVVNIAIAMILVAVFGIVKDTLSQKCRILRGASFGVLVWAISTLPSTMAGYLFTNTACEVLLYQLVWGLVIGVLLGIFISVFYDKACALTCCGGNCSVKKKK
;
A
#
# COMPACT_ATOMS: atom_id res chain seq x y z
N MET A 1 12.29 16.36 6.76
CA MET A 1 11.48 15.30 6.12
C MET A 1 11.95 13.89 6.48
N LEU A 2 13.26 13.60 6.42
CA LEU A 2 13.83 12.28 6.67
C LEU A 2 13.35 11.59 7.97
N LYS A 3 13.37 12.31 9.10
CA LYS A 3 12.88 11.78 10.40
C LYS A 3 11.41 11.32 10.36
N LYS A 4 10.55 11.99 9.59
CA LYS A 4 9.13 11.60 9.44
C LYS A 4 9.00 10.36 8.55
N ILE A 5 9.82 10.29 7.50
CA ILE A 5 9.82 9.15 6.56
C ILE A 5 10.23 7.87 7.31
N LEU A 6 11.30 7.92 8.12
CA LEU A 6 11.72 6.78 8.95
C LEU A 6 10.66 6.39 9.98
N LEU A 7 10.11 7.37 10.72
CA LEU A 7 9.19 7.11 11.83
C LEU A 7 7.83 6.55 11.37
N ILE A 8 7.40 6.86 10.15
CA ILE A 8 6.11 6.39 9.59
C ILE A 8 6.32 5.22 8.63
N GLY A 9 7.41 5.25 7.87
CA GLY A 9 7.74 4.23 6.87
C GLY A 9 8.03 2.87 7.47
N ILE A 10 8.73 2.80 8.60
CA ILE A 10 9.01 1.51 9.27
C ILE A 10 7.69 0.84 9.72
N PRO A 11 6.80 1.49 10.52
CA PRO A 11 5.51 0.89 10.88
C PRO A 11 4.64 0.54 9.68
N ALA A 12 4.59 1.40 8.64
CA ALA A 12 3.83 1.12 7.42
C ALA A 12 4.39 -0.10 6.66
N GLY A 13 5.72 -0.26 6.64
CA GLY A 13 6.40 -1.41 6.04
C GLY A 13 6.12 -2.70 6.78
N ILE A 14 6.16 -2.67 8.11
CA ILE A 14 5.79 -3.82 8.94
C ILE A 14 4.32 -4.21 8.71
N LEU A 15 3.41 -3.22 8.73
CA LEU A 15 1.99 -3.46 8.47
C LEU A 15 1.77 -4.09 7.09
N ARG A 16 2.44 -3.57 6.05
CA ARG A 16 2.37 -4.12 4.69
C ARG A 16 2.89 -5.55 4.64
N ALA A 17 4.02 -5.84 5.29
CA ALA A 17 4.61 -7.18 5.33
C ALA A 17 3.70 -8.17 6.07
N LEU A 18 3.13 -7.78 7.21
CA LEU A 18 2.19 -8.61 7.97
C LEU A 18 0.92 -8.92 7.19
N ILE A 19 0.35 -7.92 6.52
CA ILE A 19 -0.81 -8.13 5.64
C ILE A 19 -0.43 -9.07 4.50
N GLY A 20 0.71 -8.85 3.84
CA GLY A 20 1.22 -9.71 2.77
C GLY A 20 1.42 -11.17 3.22
N TRP A 21 1.95 -11.36 4.43
CA TRP A 21 2.14 -12.69 5.00
C TRP A 21 0.81 -13.36 5.35
N ALA A 22 -0.11 -12.66 6.00
CA ALA A 22 -1.44 -13.21 6.34
C ALA A 22 -2.22 -13.62 5.09
N THR A 23 -2.04 -12.86 4.02
CA THR A 23 -2.77 -13.04 2.76
C THR A 23 -2.18 -14.17 1.92
N CYS A 24 -0.91 -14.08 1.55
CA CYS A 24 -0.25 -15.12 0.77
C CYS A 24 -0.01 -16.40 1.57
N GLY A 25 0.22 -16.31 2.88
CA GLY A 25 0.60 -17.45 3.72
C GLY A 25 -0.57 -18.25 4.30
N SER A 26 -1.75 -17.65 4.47
CA SER A 26 -2.87 -18.30 5.16
C SER A 26 -4.17 -18.19 4.37
N LEU A 27 -4.67 -16.96 4.18
CA LEU A 27 -5.98 -16.70 3.55
C LEU A 27 -6.07 -17.20 2.10
N PHE A 28 -4.96 -17.18 1.36
CA PHE A 28 -4.93 -17.53 -0.07
C PHE A 28 -4.15 -18.78 -0.39
N SER A 29 -3.92 -19.64 0.60
CA SER A 29 -3.28 -20.93 0.38
C SER A 29 -4.04 -21.82 -0.61
N TRP A 30 -5.37 -21.63 -0.75
CA TRP A 30 -6.22 -22.36 -1.70
C TRP A 30 -5.96 -22.00 -3.17
N ILE A 31 -5.51 -20.77 -3.47
CA ILE A 31 -5.20 -20.33 -4.84
C ILE A 31 -4.09 -21.18 -5.45
N TYR A 32 -3.10 -21.57 -4.63
CA TYR A 32 -2.00 -22.44 -5.07
C TYR A 32 -2.45 -23.85 -5.47
N LYS A 33 -3.69 -24.26 -5.15
CA LYS A 33 -4.25 -25.55 -5.55
C LYS A 33 -4.97 -25.50 -6.91
N ILE A 34 -5.31 -24.30 -7.38
CA ILE A 34 -6.04 -24.09 -8.63
C ILE A 34 -5.08 -23.87 -9.80
N GLU A 35 -3.95 -23.21 -9.57
CA GLU A 35 -2.99 -22.92 -10.62
C GLU A 35 -2.06 -24.10 -10.92
N PRO A 36 -1.58 -24.24 -12.17
CA PRO A 36 -0.53 -25.19 -12.50
C PRO A 36 0.69 -24.90 -11.60
N THR A 37 1.20 -25.96 -10.95
CA THR A 37 2.13 -25.93 -9.81
C THR A 37 3.50 -25.28 -10.04
N ALA A 38 3.72 -24.62 -11.17
CA ALA A 38 5.02 -24.09 -11.59
C ALA A 38 5.15 -22.54 -11.55
N LEU A 39 4.06 -21.79 -11.35
CA LEU A 39 4.13 -20.31 -11.36
C LEU A 39 4.70 -19.71 -10.07
N TRP A 40 4.50 -20.37 -8.93
CA TRP A 40 4.88 -19.85 -7.62
C TRP A 40 6.05 -20.63 -7.03
N LYS A 41 7.01 -19.90 -6.46
CA LYS A 41 8.01 -20.51 -5.60
C LYS A 41 7.34 -21.05 -4.35
N LEU A 42 7.72 -22.26 -3.94
CA LEU A 42 7.30 -22.82 -2.66
C LEU A 42 7.78 -21.90 -1.51
N PRO A 43 7.09 -21.83 -0.37
CA PRO A 43 7.51 -21.03 0.78
C PRO A 43 8.96 -21.29 1.20
N GLU A 44 9.42 -22.55 1.09
CA GLU A 44 10.78 -22.99 1.38
C GLU A 44 11.84 -22.37 0.44
N GLN A 45 11.44 -22.00 -0.77
CA GLN A 45 12.29 -21.37 -1.79
C GLN A 45 12.25 -19.84 -1.73
N MET A 46 11.39 -19.27 -0.89
CA MET A 46 11.26 -17.82 -0.74
C MET A 46 12.32 -17.28 0.23
N ASN A 47 13.04 -16.24 -0.21
CA ASN A 47 13.93 -15.50 0.68
C ASN A 47 13.10 -14.54 1.55
N LEU A 48 12.56 -15.06 2.65
CA LEU A 48 11.73 -14.31 3.60
C LEU A 48 12.41 -13.01 4.07
N PRO A 49 13.69 -13.00 4.50
CA PRO A 49 14.37 -11.76 4.88
C PRO A 49 14.34 -10.69 3.79
N MET A 50 14.57 -11.06 2.54
CA MET A 50 14.55 -10.13 1.42
C MET A 50 13.16 -9.54 1.19
N ILE A 51 12.10 -10.34 1.35
CA ILE A 51 10.71 -9.87 1.25
C ILE A 51 10.45 -8.77 2.29
N TRP A 52 10.91 -8.94 3.53
CA TRP A 52 10.76 -7.91 4.57
C TRP A 52 11.50 -6.62 4.21
N VAL A 53 12.75 -6.72 3.78
CA VAL A 53 13.57 -5.55 3.39
C VAL A 53 12.90 -4.78 2.25
N VAL A 54 12.44 -5.48 1.21
CA VAL A 54 11.75 -4.88 0.07
C VAL A 54 10.45 -4.21 0.50
N ASN A 55 9.67 -4.83 1.39
CA ASN A 55 8.43 -4.25 1.90
C ASN A 55 8.66 -2.93 2.66
N ILE A 56 9.68 -2.90 3.52
CA ILE A 56 10.05 -1.70 4.26
C ILE A 56 10.56 -0.61 3.31
N ALA A 57 11.42 -0.97 2.34
CA ALA A 57 11.93 -0.04 1.35
C ALA A 57 10.80 0.61 0.53
N ILE A 58 9.85 -0.19 0.04
CA ILE A 58 8.67 0.31 -0.69
C ILE A 58 7.84 1.24 0.20
N ALA A 59 7.59 0.87 1.47
CA ALA A 59 6.83 1.72 2.38
C ALA A 59 7.52 3.08 2.64
N MET A 60 8.85 3.10 2.76
CA MET A 60 9.60 4.35 2.87
C MET A 60 9.45 5.22 1.63
N ILE A 61 9.54 4.62 0.43
CA ILE A 61 9.33 5.33 -0.84
C ILE A 61 7.91 5.90 -0.89
N LEU A 62 6.89 5.12 -0.53
CA LEU A 62 5.50 5.57 -0.51
C LEU A 62 5.28 6.76 0.43
N VAL A 63 5.86 6.74 1.62
CA VAL A 63 5.78 7.87 2.56
C VAL A 63 6.50 9.11 2.00
N ALA A 64 7.64 8.93 1.32
CA ALA A 64 8.35 10.02 0.67
C ALA A 64 7.51 10.64 -0.46
N VAL A 65 6.94 9.81 -1.34
CA VAL A 65 6.05 10.24 -2.44
C VAL A 65 4.81 10.94 -1.88
N PHE A 66 4.18 10.38 -0.85
CA PHE A 66 3.05 11.03 -0.18
C PHE A 66 3.44 12.42 0.34
N GLY A 67 4.62 12.56 0.93
CA GLY A 67 5.14 13.83 1.42
C GLY A 67 5.30 14.91 0.35
N ILE A 68 5.53 14.52 -0.90
CA ILE A 68 5.65 15.42 -2.06
C ILE A 68 4.27 15.73 -2.65
N VAL A 69 3.43 14.71 -2.82
CA VAL A 69 2.13 14.82 -3.52
C VAL A 69 1.03 15.40 -2.62
N LYS A 70 1.18 15.34 -1.29
CA LYS A 70 0.17 15.82 -0.33
C LYS A 70 -0.28 17.27 -0.55
N ASP A 71 0.61 18.13 -1.06
CA ASP A 71 0.33 19.55 -1.27
C ASP A 71 -0.46 19.76 -2.57
N THR A 72 -0.37 18.83 -3.52
CA THR A 72 -1.14 18.81 -4.77
C THR A 72 -2.55 18.25 -4.56
N LEU A 73 -2.75 17.38 -3.56
CA LEU A 73 -4.06 16.83 -3.23
C LEU A 73 -4.92 17.89 -2.50
N SER A 74 -5.83 18.53 -3.24
CA SER A 74 -6.76 19.57 -2.77
C SER A 74 -7.74 19.14 -1.66
N GLN A 75 -7.79 17.85 -1.32
CA GLN A 75 -8.75 17.30 -0.37
C GLN A 75 -8.51 17.81 1.05
N LYS A 76 -9.54 18.43 1.66
CA LYS A 76 -9.53 18.90 3.06
C LYS A 76 -9.56 17.75 4.07
N CYS A 77 -10.28 16.68 3.74
CA CYS A 77 -10.40 15.47 4.55
C CYS A 77 -9.12 14.62 4.51
N ARG A 78 -8.57 14.31 5.68
CA ARG A 78 -7.35 13.49 5.83
C ARG A 78 -7.54 12.06 5.33
N ILE A 79 -8.64 11.41 5.74
CA ILE A 79 -8.98 10.05 5.32
C ILE A 79 -9.18 10.01 3.80
N LEU A 80 -9.92 10.97 3.25
CA LEU A 80 -10.17 11.04 1.81
C LEU A 80 -8.87 11.29 1.04
N ARG A 81 -7.98 12.15 1.54
CA ARG A 81 -6.65 12.39 0.95
C ARG A 81 -5.81 11.11 0.92
N GLY A 82 -5.77 10.38 2.05
CA GLY A 82 -5.07 9.11 2.15
C GLY A 82 -5.67 8.02 1.27
N ALA A 83 -7.00 7.93 1.20
CA ALA A 83 -7.71 6.99 0.33
C ALA A 83 -7.43 7.29 -1.14
N SER A 84 -7.56 8.55 -1.57
CA SER A 84 -7.24 8.97 -2.95
C SER A 84 -5.79 8.68 -3.32
N PHE A 85 -4.84 8.93 -2.40
CA PHE A 85 -3.45 8.55 -2.61
C PHE A 85 -3.29 7.03 -2.76
N GLY A 86 -3.94 6.25 -1.91
CA GLY A 86 -3.93 4.78 -1.99
C GLY A 86 -4.46 4.26 -3.32
N VAL A 87 -5.57 4.82 -3.81
CA VAL A 87 -6.14 4.49 -5.14
C VAL A 87 -5.16 4.86 -6.27
N LEU A 88 -4.52 6.04 -6.20
CA LEU A 88 -3.53 6.45 -7.20
C LEU A 88 -2.32 5.50 -7.23
N VAL A 89 -1.78 5.18 -6.06
CA VAL A 89 -0.66 4.23 -5.95
C VAL A 89 -1.05 2.87 -6.50
N TRP A 90 -2.23 2.37 -6.17
CA TRP A 90 -2.74 1.12 -6.70
C TRP A 90 -2.88 1.14 -8.23
N ALA A 91 -3.45 2.20 -8.80
CA ALA A 91 -3.63 2.36 -10.24
C ALA A 91 -2.31 2.42 -11.00
N ILE A 92 -1.28 3.05 -10.42
CA ILE A 92 0.04 3.21 -11.05
C ILE A 92 0.91 1.96 -10.88
N SER A 93 0.73 1.19 -9.82
CA SER A 93 1.62 0.07 -9.49
C SER A 93 0.95 -1.30 -9.67
N THR A 94 -0.12 -1.56 -8.93
CA THR A 94 -0.76 -2.88 -8.88
C THR A 94 -1.48 -3.22 -10.18
N LEU A 95 -2.19 -2.26 -10.75
CA LEU A 95 -2.94 -2.47 -11.99
C LEU A 95 -2.03 -2.84 -13.18
N PRO A 96 -0.98 -2.08 -13.53
CA PRO A 96 -0.08 -2.49 -14.61
C PRO A 96 0.71 -3.76 -14.28
N SER A 97 1.08 -3.97 -13.01
CA SER A 97 1.77 -5.19 -12.59
C SER A 97 0.92 -6.46 -12.78
N THR A 98 -0.37 -6.39 -12.42
CA THR A 98 -1.31 -7.50 -12.60
C THR A 98 -1.66 -7.73 -14.07
N MET A 99 -1.83 -6.67 -14.86
CA MET A 99 -2.02 -6.80 -16.31
C MET A 99 -0.79 -7.39 -17.00
N ALA A 100 0.41 -6.97 -16.62
CA ALA A 100 1.64 -7.56 -17.13
C ALA A 100 1.71 -9.05 -16.75
N GLY A 101 1.36 -9.40 -15.50
CA GLY A 101 1.21 -10.79 -15.08
C GLY A 101 0.32 -11.58 -16.05
N TYR A 102 -0.89 -11.12 -16.31
CA TYR A 102 -1.81 -11.77 -17.26
C TYR A 102 -1.23 -11.98 -18.67
N LEU A 103 -0.45 -11.02 -19.17
CA LEU A 103 0.13 -11.10 -20.51
C LEU A 103 1.35 -12.01 -20.60
N PHE A 104 2.08 -12.20 -19.50
CA PHE A 104 3.33 -12.96 -19.48
C PHE A 104 3.23 -14.32 -18.77
N THR A 105 2.15 -14.58 -18.04
CA THR A 105 1.96 -15.83 -17.28
C THR A 105 0.60 -16.47 -17.54
N ASN A 106 0.54 -17.80 -17.48
CA ASN A 106 -0.70 -18.58 -17.61
C ASN A 106 -1.50 -18.61 -16.29
N THR A 107 -1.59 -17.46 -15.62
CA THR A 107 -2.29 -17.30 -14.34
C THR A 107 -3.79 -17.28 -14.59
N ALA A 108 -4.56 -17.93 -13.72
CA ALA A 108 -6.02 -17.97 -13.85
C ALA A 108 -6.63 -16.57 -13.67
N CYS A 109 -7.67 -16.25 -14.46
CA CYS A 109 -8.27 -14.92 -14.44
C CYS A 109 -8.86 -14.57 -13.06
N GLU A 110 -9.37 -15.57 -12.34
CA GLU A 110 -9.91 -15.45 -10.99
C GLU A 110 -8.85 -14.94 -9.99
N VAL A 111 -7.62 -15.44 -10.10
CA VAL A 111 -6.51 -15.06 -9.21
C VAL A 111 -6.12 -13.61 -9.44
N LEU A 112 -6.08 -13.18 -10.70
CA LEU A 112 -5.76 -11.80 -11.07
C LEU A 112 -6.81 -10.81 -10.62
N LEU A 113 -8.10 -11.11 -10.85
CA LEU A 113 -9.21 -10.28 -10.36
C LEU A 113 -9.17 -10.15 -8.84
N TYR A 114 -8.92 -11.26 -8.15
CA TYR A 114 -8.80 -11.28 -6.71
C TYR A 114 -7.64 -10.40 -6.23
N GLN A 115 -6.44 -10.59 -6.79
CA GLN A 115 -5.25 -9.83 -6.42
C GLN A 115 -5.40 -8.34 -6.74
N LEU A 116 -6.10 -8.00 -7.82
CA LEU A 116 -6.43 -6.63 -8.21
C LEU A 116 -7.33 -5.94 -7.18
N VAL A 117 -8.45 -6.58 -6.80
CA VAL A 117 -9.39 -6.06 -5.78
C VAL A 117 -8.73 -5.99 -4.41
N TRP A 118 -8.02 -7.04 -4.01
CA TRP A 118 -7.34 -7.09 -2.72
C TRP A 118 -6.21 -6.05 -2.62
N GLY A 119 -5.46 -5.85 -3.70
CA GLY A 119 -4.47 -4.79 -3.80
C GLY A 119 -5.06 -3.39 -3.65
N LEU A 120 -6.29 -3.16 -4.14
CA LEU A 120 -6.98 -1.89 -3.98
C LEU A 120 -7.30 -1.63 -2.50
N VAL A 121 -7.86 -2.63 -1.82
CA VAL A 121 -8.19 -2.55 -0.38
C VAL A 121 -6.94 -2.25 0.44
N ILE A 122 -5.84 -2.98 0.21
CA ILE A 122 -4.58 -2.75 0.92
C ILE A 122 -4.00 -1.36 0.60
N GLY A 123 -4.01 -0.97 -0.67
CA GLY A 123 -3.49 0.33 -1.11
C GLY A 123 -4.22 1.49 -0.43
N VAL A 124 -5.55 1.42 -0.37
CA VAL A 124 -6.40 2.42 0.32
C VAL A 124 -6.09 2.44 1.83
N LEU A 125 -6.04 1.28 2.50
CA LEU A 125 -5.75 1.20 3.93
C LEU A 125 -4.36 1.76 4.27
N LEU A 126 -3.33 1.42 3.48
CA LEU A 126 -1.97 1.95 3.65
C LEU A 126 -1.93 3.46 3.40
N GLY A 127 -2.62 3.96 2.37
CA GLY A 127 -2.70 5.38 2.08
C GLY A 127 -3.35 6.16 3.22
N ILE A 128 -4.45 5.64 3.78
CA ILE A 128 -5.10 6.21 4.97
C ILE A 128 -4.12 6.20 6.15
N PHE A 129 -3.49 5.06 6.45
CA PHE A 129 -2.51 4.94 7.54
C PHE A 129 -1.40 5.99 7.42
N ILE A 130 -0.75 6.07 6.26
CA ILE A 130 0.32 7.04 5.99
C ILE A 130 -0.19 8.46 6.22
N SER A 131 -1.36 8.81 5.66
CA SER A 131 -1.94 10.15 5.83
C SER A 131 -2.19 10.47 7.31
N VAL A 132 -2.69 9.51 8.10
CA VAL A 132 -3.06 9.60 9.54
C VAL A 132 -1.85 9.71 10.47
N PHE A 133 -0.66 9.30 10.04
CA PHE A 133 0.56 9.52 10.83
C PHE A 133 1.43 10.68 10.32
N TYR A 134 1.29 11.08 9.06
CA TYR A 134 2.13 12.13 8.45
C TYR A 134 1.75 13.56 8.85
N ASP A 135 0.46 13.90 8.79
CA ASP A 135 -0.08 15.23 9.10
C ASP A 135 -0.47 15.39 10.59
N LYS A 136 0.48 15.78 11.44
CA LYS A 136 0.22 16.01 12.89
C LYS A 136 -0.74 17.17 13.23
N ALA A 137 -1.27 17.92 12.25
CA ALA A 137 -1.77 19.27 12.49
C ALA A 137 -3.29 19.49 12.36
N CYS A 138 -4.09 18.51 11.93
CA CYS A 138 -5.53 18.73 11.77
C CYS A 138 -6.33 17.50 12.19
N ALA A 139 -7.27 17.70 13.12
CA ALA A 139 -8.10 16.67 13.72
C ALA A 139 -8.91 15.88 12.68
N LEU A 140 -9.38 14.68 13.06
CA LEU A 140 -10.19 13.73 12.29
C LEU A 140 -11.48 14.29 11.64
N THR A 141 -11.77 15.58 11.78
CA THR A 141 -13.03 16.18 11.39
C THR A 141 -13.05 16.48 9.89
N CYS A 142 -13.66 15.57 9.13
CA CYS A 142 -14.20 15.85 7.81
C CYS A 142 -15.35 16.88 7.81
N CYS A 143 -15.83 17.28 9.00
CA CYS A 143 -16.88 18.26 9.17
C CYS A 143 -16.29 19.64 9.49
N GLY A 144 -16.15 20.50 8.48
CA GLY A 144 -16.32 21.96 8.55
C GLY A 144 -15.46 22.82 9.50
N GLY A 145 -14.63 22.23 10.37
CA GLY A 145 -13.84 22.97 11.34
C GLY A 145 -12.67 23.67 10.66
N ASN A 146 -12.67 24.99 10.67
CA ASN A 146 -11.59 25.85 10.17
C ASN A 146 -10.23 25.40 10.70
N CYS A 147 -9.50 24.64 9.88
CA CYS A 147 -8.13 24.27 10.18
C CYS A 147 -7.21 25.41 9.74
N SER A 148 -7.19 26.48 10.53
CA SER A 148 -6.26 27.59 10.35
C SER A 148 -4.85 27.11 10.67
N VAL A 149 -4.14 26.60 9.68
CA VAL A 149 -2.71 26.35 9.76
C VAL A 149 -2.03 27.70 9.96
N LYS A 150 -1.67 28.02 11.21
CA LYS A 150 -0.72 29.09 11.51
C LYS A 150 0.59 28.74 10.80
N LYS A 151 0.82 29.33 9.63
CA LYS A 151 2.15 29.40 9.01
C LYS A 151 3.07 30.09 10.02
N LYS A 152 3.88 29.32 10.74
CA LYS A 152 5.08 29.88 11.38
C LYS A 152 6.02 30.25 10.24
N LYS A 153 6.18 31.55 10.03
CA LYS A 153 7.30 32.13 9.27
C LYS A 153 8.60 31.77 9.97
#